data_AF-A0A518BU02-F1
#
_entry.id   AF-A0A518BU02-F1
#
_cell.length_a   1.000
_cell.length_b   1.000
_cell.length_c   1.000
_cell.angle_alpha   90.00
_cell.angle_beta   90.00
_cell.angle_gamma   90.00
#
_symmetry.space_group_name_H-M   'P 1'
#
loop_
_entity.id
_entity.type
_entity.pdbx_description
1 polymer ?
#
loop_
_entity_poly.entity_id
_entity_poly.type
_entity_poly.pdbx_seq_one_letter_code
_entity_poly.pdbx_strand_id
1 'polypeptide(L)'
;MTTPPDYLAVTNYYAESDPMRLLTLRETDASARIRGSLLAAAARIGLASERCIELDEQITQTQQQLRNAPSWLGTGELMSLEQRVLSLQAELATERRELWKDLQPLAEAARDAGVERQRRGFLREMIRGLEEVTDEP
;
A
#
# COMPACT_ATOMS: atom_id res chain seq x y z
N MET A 1 50.27 -28.98 -32.98
CA MET A 1 49.21 -27.95 -32.96
C MET A 1 48.42 -28.16 -31.68
N THR A 2 48.71 -27.37 -30.64
CA THR A 2 48.01 -27.40 -29.35
C THR A 2 47.04 -26.22 -29.32
N THR A 3 45.74 -26.49 -29.31
CA THR A 3 44.71 -25.48 -29.04
C THR A 3 44.87 -24.96 -27.61
N PRO A 4 44.86 -23.63 -27.38
CA PRO A 4 44.89 -23.11 -26.02
C PRO A 4 43.57 -23.47 -25.30
N PRO A 5 43.61 -23.75 -23.98
CA PRO A 5 42.40 -24.04 -23.23
C PRO A 5 41.52 -22.79 -23.14
N ASP A 6 40.21 -22.99 -23.31
CA ASP A 6 39.14 -21.98 -23.17
C ASP A 6 39.10 -21.43 -21.74
N TYR A 7 39.94 -20.43 -21.45
CA TYR A 7 39.92 -19.69 -20.18
C TYR A 7 38.63 -18.87 -19.98
N LEU A 8 37.81 -18.70 -21.03
CA LEU A 8 36.54 -17.97 -20.97
C LEU A 8 35.36 -18.78 -20.41
N ALA A 9 35.45 -20.12 -20.42
CA ALA A 9 34.41 -20.97 -19.83
C ALA A 9 34.51 -21.02 -18.29
N VAL A 10 35.70 -20.79 -17.74
CA VAL A 10 35.95 -20.84 -16.28
C VAL A 10 35.53 -19.53 -15.61
N THR A 11 35.56 -18.39 -16.31
CA THR A 11 35.16 -17.10 -15.73
C THR A 11 33.66 -16.96 -15.51
N ASN A 12 32.82 -17.65 -16.31
CA ASN A 12 31.37 -17.63 -16.11
C ASN A 12 30.90 -18.57 -14.99
N TYR A 13 31.62 -19.66 -14.72
CA TYR A 13 31.26 -20.60 -13.64
C TYR A 13 31.52 -20.05 -12.22
N TYR A 14 32.40 -19.04 -12.09
CA TYR A 14 32.68 -18.37 -10.80
C TYR A 14 31.84 -17.11 -10.56
N ALA A 15 31.15 -16.59 -11.57
CA ALA A 15 30.25 -15.45 -11.41
C ALA A 15 28.90 -15.85 -10.75
N GLU A 16 28.54 -17.13 -10.83
CA GLU A 16 27.31 -17.71 -10.27
C GLU A 16 27.49 -18.33 -8.88
N SER A 17 28.72 -18.45 -8.37
CA SER A 17 29.05 -19.15 -7.12
C SER A 17 29.36 -18.24 -5.94
N ASP A 18 29.24 -16.91 -6.09
CA ASP A 18 29.37 -15.98 -4.97
C ASP A 18 28.03 -15.88 -4.21
N PRO A 19 27.90 -16.52 -3.03
CA PRO A 19 26.66 -16.50 -2.27
C PRO A 19 26.26 -15.09 -1.86
N MET A 20 27.23 -14.17 -1.67
CA MET A 20 26.94 -12.77 -1.35
C MET A 20 26.32 -12.03 -2.54
N ARG A 21 26.75 -12.35 -3.75
CA ARG A 21 26.18 -11.76 -4.98
C ARG A 21 24.77 -12.30 -5.26
N LEU A 22 24.53 -13.59 -4.99
CA LEU A 22 23.19 -14.18 -5.07
C LEU A 22 22.24 -13.64 -4.01
N LEU A 23 22.72 -13.42 -2.78
CA LEU A 23 21.95 -12.80 -1.70
C LEU A 23 21.57 -11.37 -2.05
N THR A 24 22.54 -10.55 -2.50
CA THR A 24 22.26 -9.17 -2.92
C THR A 24 21.29 -9.10 -4.10
N LEU A 25 21.43 -9.96 -5.12
CA LEU A 25 20.45 -10.04 -6.22
C LEU A 25 19.05 -10.39 -5.71
N ARG A 26 18.92 -11.40 -4.84
CA ARG A 26 17.64 -11.79 -4.25
C ARG A 26 17.04 -10.69 -3.36
N GLU A 27 17.87 -9.98 -2.60
CA GLU A 27 17.45 -8.82 -1.80
C GLU A 27 16.98 -7.68 -2.70
N THR A 28 17.66 -7.42 -3.82
CA THR A 28 17.23 -6.39 -4.78
C THR A 28 15.93 -6.75 -5.48
N ASP A 29 15.75 -8.02 -5.87
CA ASP A 29 14.50 -8.52 -6.47
C ASP A 29 13.35 -8.49 -5.47
N ALA A 30 13.58 -8.93 -4.23
CA ALA A 30 12.60 -8.85 -3.16
C ALA A 30 12.20 -7.38 -2.89
N SER A 31 13.19 -6.49 -2.80
CA SER A 31 12.97 -5.06 -2.62
C SER A 31 12.24 -4.41 -3.81
N ALA A 32 12.50 -4.86 -5.03
CA ALA A 32 11.80 -4.39 -6.23
C ALA A 32 10.34 -4.86 -6.24
N ARG A 33 10.08 -6.13 -5.91
CA ARG A 33 8.72 -6.68 -5.80
C ARG A 33 7.88 -5.98 -4.73
N ILE A 34 8.47 -5.74 -3.55
CA ILE A 34 7.81 -5.01 -2.46
C ILE A 34 7.49 -3.57 -2.86
N ARG A 35 8.43 -2.87 -3.52
CA ARG A 35 8.17 -1.52 -4.02
C ARG A 35 7.08 -1.50 -5.09
N GLY A 36 7.09 -2.45 -6.02
CA GLY A 36 6.08 -2.58 -7.05
C GLY A 36 4.67 -2.82 -6.49
N SER A 37 4.54 -3.71 -5.50
CA SER A 37 3.24 -3.99 -4.86
C SER A 37 2.74 -2.79 -4.06
N LEU A 38 3.62 -2.07 -3.36
CA LEU A 38 3.27 -0.84 -2.63
C LEU A 38 2.79 0.26 -3.58
N LEU A 39 3.49 0.49 -4.70
CA LEU A 39 3.08 1.48 -5.69
C LEU A 39 1.73 1.14 -6.32
N ALA A 40 1.50 -0.14 -6.64
CA ALA A 40 0.20 -0.59 -7.15
C ALA A 40 -0.92 -0.39 -6.13
N ALA A 41 -0.67 -0.71 -4.85
CA ALA A 41 -1.64 -0.49 -3.78
C ALA A 41 -1.93 1.02 -3.59
N ALA A 42 -0.90 1.86 -3.59
CA ALA A 42 -1.05 3.31 -3.49
C ALA A 42 -1.88 3.88 -4.66
N ALA A 43 -1.65 3.40 -5.89
CA ALA A 43 -2.44 3.80 -7.05
C ALA A 43 -3.92 3.39 -6.92
N ARG A 44 -4.21 2.17 -6.46
CA ARG A 44 -5.59 1.72 -6.19
C ARG A 44 -6.27 2.54 -5.12
N ILE A 45 -5.58 2.82 -4.02
CA ILE A 45 -6.10 3.66 -2.93
C ILE A 45 -6.39 5.06 -3.46
N GLY A 46 -5.49 5.65 -4.25
CA GLY A 46 -5.69 6.97 -4.84
C GLY A 46 -6.95 7.01 -5.71
N LEU A 47 -7.07 6.07 -6.66
CA LEU A 47 -8.22 6.00 -7.56
C LEU A 47 -9.54 5.76 -6.81
N ALA A 48 -9.56 4.83 -5.85
CA ALA A 48 -10.74 4.56 -5.05
C ALA A 48 -11.11 5.75 -4.14
N SER A 49 -10.12 6.50 -3.65
CA SER A 49 -10.34 7.73 -2.88
C SER A 49 -11.01 8.80 -3.72
N GLU A 50 -10.47 9.06 -4.92
CA GLU A 50 -11.04 10.01 -5.89
C GLU A 50 -12.48 9.61 -6.22
N ARG A 51 -12.71 8.33 -6.51
CA ARG A 51 -14.05 7.82 -6.81
C ARG A 51 -15.03 8.02 -5.65
N CYS A 52 -14.59 7.81 -4.41
CA CYS A 52 -15.41 8.07 -3.23
C CYS A 52 -15.79 9.55 -3.12
N ILE A 53 -14.86 10.47 -3.42
CA ILE A 53 -15.11 11.92 -3.40
C ILE A 53 -16.15 12.28 -4.47
N GLU A 54 -15.97 11.80 -5.70
CA GLU A 54 -16.92 12.03 -6.80
C GLU A 54 -18.34 11.56 -6.46
N LEU A 55 -18.46 10.36 -5.88
CA LEU A 55 -19.75 9.80 -5.49
C LEU A 55 -20.41 10.64 -4.39
N ASP A 56 -19.65 11.12 -3.40
CA ASP A 56 -20.16 11.96 -2.32
C ASP A 56 -20.63 13.33 -2.83
N GLU A 57 -19.91 13.91 -3.80
CA GLU A 57 -20.32 15.13 -4.50
C GLU A 57 -21.63 14.91 -5.28
N GLN A 58 -21.75 13.81 -6.02
CA GLN A 58 -22.97 13.48 -6.78
C GLN A 58 -24.17 13.25 -5.85
N ILE A 59 -23.97 12.58 -4.71
CA ILE A 59 -25.00 12.40 -3.68
C ILE A 59 -25.44 13.77 -3.17
N THR A 60 -24.48 14.63 -2.81
CA THR A 60 -24.77 15.97 -2.28
C THR A 60 -25.54 16.81 -3.28
N GLN A 61 -25.13 16.81 -4.55
CA GLN A 61 -25.83 17.51 -5.64
C GLN A 61 -27.26 16.98 -5.83
N THR A 62 -27.44 15.66 -5.85
CA THR A 62 -28.77 15.04 -6.05
C THR A 62 -29.69 15.30 -4.85
N GLN A 63 -29.16 15.28 -3.63
CA GLN A 63 -29.90 15.65 -2.42
C GLN A 63 -30.28 17.13 -2.42
N GLN A 64 -29.41 18.00 -2.93
CA GLN A 64 -29.71 19.42 -3.07
C GLN A 64 -30.80 19.67 -4.11
N GLN A 65 -30.81 18.92 -5.21
CA GLN A 65 -31.90 18.94 -6.20
C GLN A 65 -33.23 18.49 -5.58
N LEU A 66 -33.24 17.43 -4.78
CA LEU A 66 -34.43 16.98 -4.04
C LEU A 66 -34.95 18.06 -3.08
N ARG A 67 -34.07 18.69 -2.32
CA ARG A 67 -34.44 19.76 -1.37
C ARG A 67 -35.02 20.99 -2.05
N ASN A 68 -34.47 21.35 -3.20
CA ASN A 68 -34.90 22.51 -3.99
C ASN A 68 -35.90 22.15 -5.08
N ALA A 69 -36.47 20.94 -5.03
CA ALA A 69 -37.41 20.49 -6.03
C ALA A 69 -38.64 21.40 -6.03
N PRO A 70 -39.04 21.94 -7.20
CA PRO A 70 -40.23 22.77 -7.27
C PRO A 70 -41.48 21.98 -6.91
N SER A 71 -42.49 22.64 -6.34
CA SER A 71 -43.74 22.00 -5.93
C SER A 71 -44.55 21.39 -7.08
N TRP A 72 -44.25 21.75 -8.33
CA TRP A 72 -44.85 21.20 -9.53
C TRP A 72 -44.09 19.98 -10.09
N LEU A 73 -42.95 19.62 -9.50
CA LEU A 73 -42.21 18.43 -9.89
C LEU A 73 -43.08 17.19 -9.65
N GLY A 74 -43.17 16.31 -10.64
CA GLY A 74 -44.01 15.11 -10.55
C GLY A 74 -43.48 14.16 -9.47
N THR A 75 -44.39 13.46 -8.79
CA THR A 75 -44.03 12.42 -7.80
C THR A 75 -43.09 11.36 -8.39
N GLY A 76 -43.25 11.00 -9.67
CA GLY A 76 -42.33 10.10 -10.36
C GLY A 76 -40.90 10.63 -10.50
N GLU A 77 -40.73 11.93 -10.73
CA GLU A 77 -39.40 12.56 -10.83
C GLU A 77 -38.73 12.65 -9.45
N LEU A 78 -39.49 12.97 -8.40
CA LEU A 78 -39.01 12.93 -7.02
C LEU A 78 -38.53 11.52 -6.63
N MET A 79 -39.34 10.49 -6.88
CA MET A 79 -38.95 9.10 -6.60
C MET A 79 -37.71 8.68 -7.40
N SER A 80 -37.55 9.16 -8.64
CA SER A 80 -36.36 8.86 -9.45
C SER A 80 -35.09 9.44 -8.85
N LEU A 81 -35.15 10.66 -8.30
CA LEU A 81 -34.03 11.31 -7.63
C LEU A 81 -33.71 10.63 -6.30
N GLU A 82 -34.72 10.25 -5.52
CA GLU A 82 -34.54 9.47 -4.29
C GLU A 82 -33.85 8.13 -4.57
N GLN A 83 -34.32 7.41 -5.60
CA GLN A 83 -33.74 6.14 -6.00
C GLN A 83 -32.29 6.30 -6.47
N ARG A 84 -31.98 7.39 -7.16
CA ARG A 84 -30.61 7.73 -7.56
C ARG A 84 -29.70 8.02 -6.36
N VAL A 85 -30.19 8.71 -5.33
CA VAL A 85 -29.41 8.91 -4.10
C VAL A 85 -29.09 7.56 -3.45
N LEU A 86 -30.07 6.65 -3.36
CA LEU A 86 -29.87 5.33 -2.78
C LEU A 86 -28.86 4.49 -3.57
N SER A 87 -28.91 4.53 -4.91
CA SER A 87 -27.94 3.79 -5.74
C SER A 87 -26.52 4.33 -5.56
N LEU A 88 -26.34 5.66 -5.59
CA LEU A 88 -25.03 6.29 -5.38
C LEU A 88 -24.47 6.00 -3.97
N GLN A 89 -25.32 5.98 -2.94
CA GLN A 89 -24.92 5.61 -1.59
C GLN A 89 -24.46 4.15 -1.49
N ALA A 90 -25.13 3.23 -2.21
CA ALA A 90 -24.72 1.84 -2.28
C ALA A 90 -23.36 1.69 -2.98
N GLU A 91 -23.15 2.39 -4.09
CA GLU A 91 -21.86 2.44 -4.80
C GLU A 91 -20.74 3.00 -3.92
N LEU A 92 -21.00 4.09 -3.20
CA LEU A 92 -20.03 4.67 -2.26
C LEU A 92 -19.66 3.69 -1.15
N ALA A 93 -20.64 2.94 -0.63
CA ALA A 93 -20.39 1.92 0.39
C ALA A 93 -19.60 0.72 -0.14
N THR A 94 -19.72 0.37 -1.43
CA THR A 94 -18.86 -0.64 -2.05
C THR A 94 -17.43 -0.13 -2.23
N GLU A 95 -17.25 1.08 -2.76
CA GLU A 95 -15.92 1.67 -2.98
C GLU A 95 -15.16 1.86 -1.65
N ARG A 96 -15.84 2.35 -0.61
CA ARG A 96 -15.25 2.46 0.72
C ARG A 96 -14.81 1.11 1.29
N ARG A 97 -15.55 0.03 1.04
CA ARG A 97 -15.16 -1.31 1.49
C ARG A 97 -13.92 -1.80 0.76
N GLU A 98 -13.82 -1.61 -0.55
CA GLU A 98 -12.61 -1.97 -1.30
C GLU A 98 -11.40 -1.14 -0.85
N LEU A 99 -11.58 0.17 -0.66
CA LEU A 99 -10.55 1.06 -0.12
C LEU A 99 -10.05 0.58 1.27
N TRP A 100 -10.97 0.17 2.15
CA TRP A 100 -10.58 -0.38 3.45
C TRP A 100 -9.77 -1.67 3.37
N LYS A 101 -10.03 -2.54 2.38
CA LYS A 101 -9.23 -3.76 2.18
C LYS A 101 -7.78 -3.45 1.86
N ASP A 102 -7.52 -2.39 1.10
CA ASP A 102 -6.16 -1.97 0.76
C ASP A 102 -5.51 -1.17 1.91
N LEU A 103 -6.27 -0.34 2.64
CA LEU A 103 -5.74 0.50 3.72
C LEU A 103 -5.45 -0.25 5.03
N GLN A 104 -6.31 -1.19 5.43
CA GLN A 104 -6.16 -1.92 6.68
C GLN A 104 -4.79 -2.62 6.81
N PRO A 105 -4.32 -3.43 5.85
CA PRO A 105 -3.02 -4.10 5.97
C PRO A 105 -1.85 -3.10 5.99
N LEU A 106 -1.98 -1.95 5.32
CA LEU A 106 -0.97 -0.90 5.38
C LEU A 106 -0.89 -0.25 6.77
N ALA A 107 -2.04 0.00 7.40
CA ALA A 107 -2.10 0.53 8.76
C ALA A 107 -1.53 -0.45 9.79
N GLU A 108 -1.86 -1.75 9.66
CA GLU A 108 -1.30 -2.82 10.48
C GLU A 108 0.22 -2.91 10.31
N ALA A 109 0.72 -2.93 9.07
CA ALA A 109 2.15 -2.95 8.80
C ALA A 109 2.89 -1.72 9.35
N ALA A 110 2.28 -0.54 9.26
CA ALA A 110 2.84 0.69 9.82
C ALA A 110 2.92 0.65 11.35
N ARG A 111 1.89 0.09 12.00
CA ARG A 111 1.87 -0.12 13.45
C ARG A 111 2.97 -1.09 13.88
N ASP A 112 3.08 -2.23 13.23
CA ASP A 112 4.09 -3.26 13.55
C ASP A 112 5.51 -2.71 13.35
N ALA A 113 5.75 -1.96 12.29
CA ALA A 113 7.02 -1.28 12.05
C ALA A 113 7.36 -0.27 13.16
N GLY A 114 6.35 0.43 13.70
CA GLY A 114 6.50 1.34 14.83
C GLY A 114 6.90 0.62 16.12
N VAL A 115 6.23 -0.49 16.44
CA VAL A 115 6.54 -1.34 17.61
C VAL A 115 7.97 -1.88 17.50
N GLU A 116 8.36 -2.39 16.33
CA GLU A 116 9.69 -2.94 16.13
C GLU A 116 10.79 -1.86 16.19
N ARG A 117 10.49 -0.61 15.78
CA ARG A 117 11.40 0.52 15.96
C ARG A 117 11.60 0.84 17.45
N GLN A 118 10.53 0.84 18.26
CA GLN A 118 10.62 1.05 19.70
C GLN A 118 11.42 -0.06 20.39
N ARG A 119 11.13 -1.32 20.07
CA ARG A 119 11.86 -2.48 20.60
C ARG A 119 13.36 -2.39 20.33
N ARG A 120 13.75 -2.04 19.09
CA ARG A 120 15.16 -1.84 18.73
C ARG A 120 15.79 -0.63 19.41
N GLY A 121 15.01 0.38 19.78
CA GLY A 121 15.47 1.50 20.61
C GLY A 121 15.82 1.02 22.01
N PHE A 122 14.88 0.32 22.65
CA PHE A 122 15.07 -0.24 23.99
C PHE A 122 16.25 -1.21 24.08
N LEU A 123 16.39 -2.13 23.10
CA LEU A 123 17.53 -3.05 23.07
C LEU A 123 18.87 -2.32 22.93
N ARG A 124 18.93 -1.23 22.15
CA ARG A 124 20.15 -0.42 22.03
C ARG A 124 20.49 0.27 23.34
N GLU A 125 19.50 0.79 24.06
CA GLU A 125 19.72 1.39 25.38
C GLU A 125 20.18 0.36 26.41
N MET A 126 19.62 -0.85 26.40
CA MET A 126 20.06 -1.94 27.27
C MET A 126 21.51 -2.36 26.98
N ILE A 127 21.87 -2.53 25.72
CA ILE A 127 23.25 -2.89 25.33
C ILE A 127 24.22 -1.82 25.81
N ARG A 128 23.91 -0.54 25.56
CA ARG A 128 24.73 0.58 26.04
C ARG A 128 24.87 0.57 27.56
N GLY A 129 23.78 0.36 28.30
CA GLY A 129 23.84 0.29 29.77
C GLY A 129 24.63 -0.92 30.29
N LEU A 130 24.61 -2.05 29.58
CA LEU A 130 25.45 -3.20 29.91
C LEU A 130 26.93 -2.91 29.66
N GLU A 131 27.26 -2.25 28.55
CA GLU A 131 28.63 -1.82 28.22
C GLU A 131 29.17 -0.83 29.27
N GLU A 132 28.36 0.15 29.70
CA GLU A 132 28.71 1.12 30.75
C GLU A 132 28.96 0.47 32.13
N VAL A 133 28.25 -0.62 32.46
CA VAL A 133 28.45 -1.38 33.72
C VAL A 133 29.68 -2.28 33.66
N THR A 134 30.08 -2.76 32.48
CA THR A 134 31.28 -3.59 32.32
C THR A 134 32.59 -2.80 32.21
N ASP A 135 32.51 -1.48 31.99
CA ASP A 135 33.66 -0.56 31.91
C ASP A 135 33.97 0.16 33.25
N GLU A 136 33.24 -0.12 34.34
CA GLU A 136 33.62 0.31 35.70
C GLU A 136 34.73 -0.62 36.27
N PRO A 137 35.87 -0.08 36.75
CA PRO A 137 37.05 -0.84 37.20
C PRO A 137 36.87 -1.60 38.52
#